data_AF-A0AAW4U4H0-F1
#
_entry.id   AF-A0AAW4U4H0-F1
#
_cell.length_a   1.000
_cell.length_b   1.000
_cell.length_c   1.000
_cell.angle_alpha   90.00
_cell.angle_beta   90.00
_cell.angle_gamma   90.00
#
_symmetry.space_group_name_H-M   'P 1'
#
loop_
_entity.id
_entity.type
_entity.pdbx_description
1 polymer ?
#
loop_
_entity_poly.entity_id
_entity_poly.type
_entity_poly.pdbx_seq_one_letter_code
_entity_poly.pdbx_strand_id
1 'polypeptide(L)'
;MILLTLISLNLYYSSHSPITSYPDTLPIKETIHMTDKEIVYTIVKQELSYHKNKSLFANGKIFDYKDISVYSVPNEPTIYSVVFSIQSGDDDFWLPGNGTKQENNWIINKSNYMQLIKEKDYYRLISIGQDYKNGTNYVSAIFLFIILIFI
;
A
#
# COMPACT_ATOMS: atom_id res chain seq x y z
N MET A 1 -16.31 5.99 -34.18
CA MET A 1 -16.01 7.20 -33.38
C MET A 1 -16.03 6.95 -31.87
N ILE A 2 -16.98 6.18 -31.31
CA ILE A 2 -17.11 5.95 -29.85
C ILE A 2 -15.87 5.27 -29.22
N LEU A 3 -15.25 4.31 -29.92
CA LEU A 3 -14.08 3.61 -29.41
C LEU A 3 -12.86 4.54 -29.25
N LEU A 4 -12.63 5.40 -30.25
CA LEU A 4 -11.54 6.38 -30.23
C LEU A 4 -11.75 7.40 -29.11
N THR A 5 -12.98 7.87 -28.88
CA THR A 5 -13.27 8.78 -27.76
C THR A 5 -13.04 8.14 -26.39
N LEU A 6 -13.34 6.85 -26.22
CA LEU A 6 -13.09 6.13 -24.97
C LEU A 6 -11.59 5.91 -24.69
N ILE A 7 -10.81 5.65 -25.74
CA ILE A 7 -9.35 5.53 -25.67
C ILE A 7 -8.74 6.91 -25.32
N SER A 8 -9.15 7.97 -26.01
CA SER A 8 -8.68 9.33 -25.75
C SER A 8 -9.04 9.81 -24.33
N LEU A 9 -10.23 9.46 -23.83
CA LEU A 9 -10.65 9.81 -22.48
C LEU A 9 -9.83 9.07 -21.41
N ASN A 10 -9.52 7.79 -21.62
CA ASN A 10 -8.60 7.03 -20.75
C ASN A 10 -7.20 7.64 -20.73
N LEU A 11 -6.65 7.98 -21.90
CA LEU A 11 -5.33 8.60 -22.03
C LEU A 11 -5.28 9.99 -21.35
N TYR A 12 -6.36 10.76 -21.45
CA TYR A 12 -6.48 12.06 -20.80
C TYR A 12 -6.50 11.94 -19.26
N TYR A 13 -7.31 11.02 -18.71
CA TYR A 13 -7.34 10.76 -17.26
C TYR A 13 -6.00 10.23 -16.73
N SER A 14 -5.32 9.39 -17.51
CA SER A 14 -4.00 8.87 -17.12
C SER A 14 -2.92 9.95 -17.11
N SER A 15 -3.02 10.97 -17.97
CA SER A 15 -2.03 12.05 -18.08
C SER A 15 -2.29 13.24 -17.17
N HIS A 16 -3.54 13.46 -16.76
CA HIS A 16 -3.95 14.55 -15.87
C HIS A 16 -4.25 14.09 -14.44
N SER A 17 -3.93 12.84 -14.11
CA SER A 17 -3.91 12.42 -12.71
C SER A 17 -2.88 13.29 -11.98
N PRO A 18 -3.27 14.01 -10.93
CA PRO A 18 -2.34 14.85 -10.19
C PRO A 18 -1.14 14.01 -9.77
N ILE A 19 0.05 14.61 -9.75
CA ILE A 19 1.24 14.00 -9.13
C ILE A 19 0.90 13.86 -7.65
N THR A 20 0.26 12.75 -7.30
CA THR A 20 -0.02 12.40 -5.92
C THR A 20 1.32 12.19 -5.26
N SER A 21 1.51 12.80 -4.09
CA SER A 21 2.48 12.31 -3.09
C SER A 21 2.48 10.79 -3.14
N TYR A 22 3.66 10.16 -3.13
CA TYR A 22 3.73 8.71 -3.18
C TYR A 22 2.75 8.13 -2.15
N PRO A 23 1.95 7.10 -2.50
CA PRO A 23 0.87 6.62 -1.64
C PRO A 23 1.35 6.19 -0.24
N ASP A 24 2.64 5.88 -0.10
CA ASP A 24 3.35 5.51 1.13
C ASP A 24 3.88 6.71 1.95
N THR A 25 3.48 7.96 1.63
CA THR A 25 3.96 9.17 2.31
C THR A 25 2.84 10.07 2.83
N LEU A 26 3.12 10.78 3.92
CA LEU A 26 2.23 11.81 4.50
C LEU A 26 3.02 13.06 4.92
N PRO A 27 2.73 14.26 4.38
CA PRO A 27 3.41 15.49 4.75
C PRO A 27 3.30 15.83 6.23
N ILE A 28 4.38 16.28 6.88
CA ILE A 28 4.40 16.60 8.33
C ILE A 28 3.34 17.65 8.72
N LYS A 29 3.08 18.61 7.83
CA LYS A 29 2.04 19.64 8.03
C LYS A 29 0.64 19.04 8.25
N GLU A 30 0.38 17.84 7.74
CA GLU A 30 -0.90 17.12 7.86
C GLU A 30 -0.95 16.23 9.11
N THR A 31 0.16 16.06 9.82
CA THR A 31 0.28 15.14 10.98
C THR A 31 0.28 15.83 12.33
N ILE A 32 0.08 17.15 12.39
CA ILE A 32 0.27 17.98 13.61
C ILE A 32 -0.57 17.49 14.81
N HIS A 33 -1.72 16.86 14.53
CA HIS A 33 -2.65 16.36 15.55
C HIS A 33 -2.80 14.83 15.53
N MET A 34 -1.88 14.13 14.89
CA MET A 34 -1.92 12.68 14.74
C MET A 34 -0.85 12.02 15.60
N THR A 35 -1.21 10.89 16.21
CA THR A 35 -0.24 9.93 16.76
C THR A 35 0.46 9.18 15.63
N ASP A 36 1.65 8.64 15.87
CA ASP A 36 2.37 7.84 14.86
C ASP A 36 1.54 6.65 14.34
N LYS A 37 0.70 6.05 15.21
CA LYS A 37 -0.24 5.00 14.82
C LYS A 37 -1.30 5.50 13.83
N GLU A 38 -1.83 6.71 14.04
CA GLU A 38 -2.79 7.33 13.12
C GLU A 38 -2.12 7.74 11.79
N ILE A 39 -0.86 8.17 11.84
CA ILE A 39 -0.06 8.43 10.64
C ILE A 39 0.08 7.14 9.82
N VAL A 40 0.49 6.03 10.44
CA VAL A 40 0.60 4.72 9.78
C VAL A 40 -0.75 4.28 9.18
N TYR A 41 -1.83 4.39 9.96
CA TYR A 41 -3.18 4.06 9.47
C TYR A 41 -3.55 4.89 8.23
N THR A 42 -3.26 6.19 8.27
CA THR A 42 -3.57 7.13 7.18
C THR A 42 -2.81 6.79 5.91
N ILE A 43 -1.50 6.52 6.02
CA ILE A 43 -0.67 6.11 4.89
C ILE A 43 -1.17 4.78 4.30
N VAL A 44 -1.43 3.76 5.12
CA VAL A 44 -1.95 2.47 4.64
C VAL A 44 -3.30 2.65 3.92
N LYS A 45 -4.19 3.47 4.47
CA LYS A 45 -5.47 3.77 3.84
C LYS A 45 -5.31 4.49 2.50
N GLN A 46 -4.35 5.42 2.40
CA GLN A 46 -4.00 6.12 1.17
C GLN A 46 -3.49 5.13 0.11
N GLU A 47 -2.59 4.22 0.49
CA GLU A 47 -2.06 3.17 -0.38
C GLU A 47 -3.17 2.24 -0.90
N LEU A 48 -4.02 1.71 -0.03
CA LEU A 48 -5.14 0.87 -0.45
C LEU A 48 -6.13 1.64 -1.33
N SER A 49 -6.36 2.92 -1.05
CA SER A 49 -7.20 3.79 -1.90
C SER A 49 -6.57 4.03 -3.27
N TYR A 50 -5.25 4.21 -3.35
CA TYR A 50 -4.51 4.32 -4.60
C TYR A 50 -4.71 3.05 -5.45
N HIS A 51 -4.52 1.87 -4.85
CA HIS A 51 -4.75 0.59 -5.53
C HIS A 51 -6.21 0.38 -5.93
N LYS A 52 -7.17 0.86 -5.12
CA LYS A 52 -8.59 0.84 -5.43
C LYS A 52 -8.95 1.76 -6.59
N ASN A 53 -8.22 2.86 -6.80
CA ASN A 53 -8.50 3.83 -7.85
C ASN A 53 -7.74 3.59 -9.16
N LYS A 54 -6.86 2.59 -9.21
CA LYS A 54 -6.22 2.14 -10.47
C LYS A 54 -7.25 1.76 -11.53
N SER A 55 -6.85 1.79 -12.80
CA SER A 55 -7.68 1.24 -13.90
C SER A 55 -7.97 -0.25 -13.68
N LEU A 56 -9.09 -0.74 -14.22
CA LEU A 56 -9.58 -2.11 -14.01
C LEU A 56 -8.58 -3.20 -14.40
N PHE A 57 -7.76 -2.94 -15.42
CA PHE A 57 -6.77 -3.90 -15.93
C PHE A 57 -5.34 -3.58 -15.49
N ALA A 58 -5.16 -2.61 -14.59
CA ALA A 58 -3.84 -2.26 -14.08
C ALA A 58 -3.40 -3.26 -13.01
N ASN A 59 -2.12 -3.63 -13.03
CA ASN A 59 -1.55 -4.57 -12.07
C ASN A 59 -1.69 -4.05 -10.62
N GLY A 60 -2.08 -4.93 -9.70
CA GLY A 60 -2.34 -4.60 -8.31
C GLY A 60 -3.59 -3.78 -8.09
N LYS A 61 -4.55 -3.79 -9.02
CA LYS A 61 -5.88 -3.22 -8.80
C LYS A 61 -6.59 -4.00 -7.70
N ILE A 62 -7.21 -3.29 -6.75
CA ILE A 62 -8.20 -3.87 -5.83
C ILE A 62 -9.59 -3.33 -6.14
N PHE A 63 -10.61 -4.13 -5.87
CA PHE A 63 -12.01 -3.73 -5.97
C PHE A 63 -12.47 -3.02 -4.70
N ASP A 64 -12.04 -3.51 -3.53
CA ASP A 64 -12.35 -2.88 -2.26
C ASP A 64 -11.35 -3.24 -1.14
N TYR A 65 -11.44 -2.56 -0.01
CA TYR A 65 -10.65 -2.84 1.21
C TYR A 65 -11.43 -2.54 2.49
N LYS A 66 -11.08 -3.21 3.59
CA LYS A 66 -11.67 -3.00 4.92
C LYS A 66 -10.76 -3.49 6.06
N ASP A 67 -11.22 -3.30 7.29
CA ASP A 67 -10.65 -3.88 8.51
C ASP A 67 -9.17 -3.50 8.77
N ILE A 68 -8.77 -2.29 8.38
CA ILE A 68 -7.41 -1.78 8.64
C ILE A 68 -7.21 -1.60 10.15
N SER A 69 -6.25 -2.32 10.69
CA SER A 69 -5.86 -2.27 12.10
C SER A 69 -4.34 -2.09 12.21
N VAL A 70 -3.92 -1.22 13.13
CA VAL A 70 -2.50 -0.91 13.37
C VAL A 70 -2.15 -1.17 14.82
N TYR A 71 -1.08 -1.91 15.06
CA TYR A 71 -0.60 -2.29 16.38
C TYR A 71 0.87 -1.91 16.53
N SER A 72 1.22 -1.22 17.60
CA SER A 72 2.62 -0.96 17.94
C SER A 72 3.32 -2.27 18.29
N VAL A 73 4.57 -2.43 17.85
CA VAL A 73 5.39 -3.58 18.23
C VAL A 73 6.10 -3.28 19.55
N PRO A 74 6.02 -4.16 20.57
CA PRO A 74 6.70 -3.95 21.85
C PRO A 74 8.21 -3.78 21.64
N ASN A 75 8.81 -2.81 22.33
CA ASN A 75 10.23 -2.46 22.27
C ASN A 75 10.73 -1.94 20.90
N GLU A 76 9.83 -1.70 19.94
CA GLU A 76 10.19 -1.25 18.59
C GLU A 76 9.37 0.01 18.24
N PRO A 77 9.84 1.21 18.63
CA PRO A 77 9.03 2.42 18.61
C PRO A 77 8.64 2.92 17.21
N THR A 78 9.35 2.47 16.18
CA THR A 78 9.09 2.87 14.79
C THR A 78 8.39 1.79 13.98
N ILE A 79 8.11 0.62 14.58
CA ILE A 79 7.61 -0.55 13.86
C ILE A 79 6.19 -0.87 14.31
N TYR A 80 5.36 -1.12 13.30
CA TYR A 80 3.94 -1.38 13.45
C TYR A 80 3.55 -2.66 12.71
N SER A 81 2.72 -3.47 13.35
CA SER A 81 2.00 -4.55 12.68
C SER A 81 0.71 -3.95 12.11
N VAL A 82 0.56 -4.06 10.80
CA VAL A 82 -0.63 -3.62 10.07
C VAL A 82 -1.38 -4.84 9.60
N VAL A 83 -2.67 -4.90 9.90
CA VAL A 83 -3.58 -5.96 9.45
C VAL A 83 -4.66 -5.29 8.60
N PHE A 84 -4.99 -5.87 7.45
CA PHE A 84 -6.03 -5.35 6.57
C PHE A 84 -6.63 -6.46 5.71
N SER A 85 -7.79 -6.17 5.12
CA SER A 85 -8.48 -7.06 4.18
C SER A 85 -8.70 -6.34 2.86
N ILE A 86 -8.50 -7.04 1.75
CA ILE A 86 -8.72 -6.52 0.39
C ILE A 86 -9.56 -7.48 -0.43
N GLN A 87 -10.27 -6.94 -1.41
CA GLN A 87 -10.87 -7.70 -2.48
C GLN A 87 -10.06 -7.45 -3.74
N SER A 88 -9.32 -8.45 -4.23
CA SER A 88 -8.49 -8.33 -5.43
C SER A 88 -9.03 -9.20 -6.55
N GLY A 89 -8.57 -8.97 -7.78
CA GLY A 89 -8.76 -9.93 -8.86
C GLY A 89 -7.82 -11.13 -8.72
N ASP A 90 -7.84 -12.00 -9.72
CA ASP A 90 -6.82 -13.03 -9.88
C ASP A 90 -5.58 -12.42 -10.58
N ASP A 91 -4.85 -11.59 -9.84
CA ASP A 91 -3.52 -11.10 -10.23
C ASP A 91 -2.43 -11.64 -9.29
N ASP A 92 -1.20 -11.70 -9.78
CA ASP A 92 -0.05 -12.16 -8.99
C ASP A 92 0.46 -11.09 -8.00
N PHE A 93 -0.14 -9.90 -8.00
CA PHE A 93 0.29 -8.80 -7.14
C PHE A 93 -0.24 -8.97 -5.71
N TRP A 94 -1.52 -9.29 -5.59
CA TRP A 94 -2.18 -9.49 -4.30
C TRP A 94 -2.28 -10.96 -3.94
N LEU A 95 -1.15 -11.56 -3.58
CA LEU A 95 -1.13 -12.92 -3.05
C LEU A 95 -1.64 -12.96 -1.61
N PRO A 96 -2.40 -13.99 -1.20
CA PRO A 96 -2.88 -14.13 0.17
C PRO A 96 -1.72 -14.12 1.19
N GLY A 97 -0.69 -14.92 0.93
CA GLY A 97 0.43 -15.11 1.86
C GLY A 97 -0.08 -15.60 3.22
N ASN A 98 0.03 -14.75 4.24
CA ASN A 98 -0.48 -14.98 5.59
C ASN A 98 -1.96 -14.58 5.80
N GLY A 99 -2.61 -14.01 4.80
CA GLY A 99 -4.06 -13.79 4.78
C GLY A 99 -4.82 -14.99 4.20
N THR A 100 -6.12 -15.05 4.45
CA THR A 100 -6.98 -16.16 3.97
C THR A 100 -7.75 -15.74 2.73
N LYS A 101 -7.61 -16.46 1.60
CA LYS A 101 -8.45 -16.25 0.40
C LYS A 101 -9.84 -16.84 0.64
N GLN A 102 -10.87 -16.06 0.35
CA GLN A 102 -12.28 -16.43 0.36
C GLN A 102 -12.79 -16.63 -1.07
N GLU A 103 -13.92 -17.32 -1.23
CA GLU A 103 -14.53 -17.64 -2.54
C GLU A 103 -14.92 -16.38 -3.35
N ASN A 104 -15.22 -15.28 -2.68
CA ASN A 104 -15.58 -13.99 -3.29
C ASN A 104 -14.36 -13.09 -3.58
N ASN A 105 -13.18 -13.68 -3.70
CA ASN A 105 -11.88 -13.03 -3.94
C ASN A 105 -11.44 -12.03 -2.86
N TRP A 106 -12.00 -12.15 -1.66
CA TRP A 106 -11.46 -11.44 -0.51
C TRP A 106 -10.24 -12.17 0.04
N ILE A 107 -9.19 -11.40 0.31
CA ILE A 107 -8.05 -11.81 1.13
C ILE A 107 -8.24 -11.12 2.47
N ILE A 108 -8.61 -11.90 3.48
CA ILE A 108 -8.89 -11.38 4.83
C ILE A 108 -7.69 -11.52 5.75
N ASN A 109 -7.56 -10.55 6.66
CA ASN A 109 -6.55 -10.53 7.73
C ASN A 109 -5.10 -10.65 7.25
N LYS A 110 -4.80 -10.09 6.07
CA LYS A 110 -3.42 -9.99 5.60
C LYS A 110 -2.66 -9.09 6.58
N SER A 111 -1.48 -9.52 7.01
CA SER A 111 -0.66 -8.73 7.93
C SER A 111 0.76 -8.49 7.42
N ASN A 112 1.34 -7.36 7.81
CA ASN A 112 2.68 -6.98 7.43
C ASN A 112 3.30 -6.10 8.52
N TYR A 113 4.60 -6.26 8.77
CA TYR A 113 5.32 -5.29 9.59
C TYR A 113 5.77 -4.13 8.72
N MET A 114 5.56 -2.93 9.24
CA MET A 114 5.85 -1.68 8.57
C MET A 114 6.68 -0.80 9.50
N GLN A 115 7.71 -0.16 8.98
CA GLN A 115 8.51 0.84 9.67
C GLN A 115 8.06 2.24 9.25
N LEU A 116 7.76 3.09 10.23
CA LEU A 116 7.51 4.51 10.03
C LEU A 116 8.83 5.28 10.09
N ILE A 117 9.18 5.96 9.00
CA ILE A 117 10.37 6.80 8.91
C ILE A 117 9.91 8.25 8.85
N LYS A 118 10.50 9.07 9.72
CA LYS A 118 10.31 10.52 9.71
C LYS A 118 11.43 11.17 8.92
N GLU A 119 11.09 11.71 7.76
CA GLU A 119 11.97 12.53 6.94
C GLU A 119 11.82 14.01 7.31
N LYS A 120 12.57 14.90 6.64
CA LYS A 120 12.54 16.33 6.93
C LYS A 120 11.15 16.95 6.78
N ASP A 121 10.43 16.58 5.72
CA ASP A 121 9.17 17.25 5.31
C ASP A 121 7.95 16.30 5.30
N TYR A 122 8.17 14.99 5.45
CA TYR A 122 7.12 13.97 5.38
C TYR A 122 7.45 12.76 6.25
N TYR A 123 6.42 11.98 6.55
CA TYR A 123 6.54 10.61 7.03
C TYR A 123 6.45 9.66 5.84
N ARG A 124 7.19 8.55 5.90
CA ARG A 124 7.16 7.47 4.92
C ARG A 124 6.99 6.13 5.61
N LEU A 125 6.20 5.25 5.01
CA LEU A 125 6.00 3.90 5.49
C LEU A 125 6.78 2.91 4.62
N ILE A 126 7.59 2.05 5.24
CA ILE A 126 8.36 1.02 4.54
C ILE A 126 7.91 -0.36 5.03
N SER A 127 7.60 -1.25 4.10
CA SER A 127 7.38 -2.65 4.43
C SER A 127 8.70 -3.34 4.75
N ILE A 128 8.78 -3.94 5.94
CA ILE A 128 9.96 -4.69 6.42
C ILE A 128 9.73 -6.21 6.42
N GLY A 129 8.61 -6.66 5.85
CA GLY A 129 8.29 -8.07 5.67
C GLY A 129 7.65 -8.74 6.89
N GLN A 130 7.31 -10.02 6.74
CA GLN A 130 6.53 -10.78 7.72
C GLN A 130 7.40 -11.47 8.78
N ASP A 131 8.69 -11.67 8.49
CA ASP A 131 9.67 -12.36 9.33
C ASP A 131 10.55 -11.43 10.18
N TYR A 132 10.12 -10.18 10.39
CA TYR A 132 10.85 -9.20 11.20
C TYR A 132 11.30 -9.76 12.57
N LYS A 133 10.51 -10.64 13.20
CA LYS A 133 10.83 -11.28 14.49
C LYS A 133 11.82 -12.44 14.40
N ASN A 134 12.07 -12.99 13.21
CA ASN A 134 12.94 -14.16 12.98
C ASN A 134 14.34 -13.76 12.49
N GLY A 135 14.71 -12.47 12.53
CA GLY A 135 16.06 -12.00 12.17
C GLY A 135 16.44 -12.21 10.70
N THR A 136 15.49 -12.56 9.83
CA THR A 136 15.73 -12.75 8.41
C THR A 136 15.07 -11.60 7.65
N ASN A 137 15.88 -10.60 7.28
CA ASN A 137 15.45 -9.49 6.45
C ASN A 137 15.15 -9.99 5.03
N TYR A 138 13.95 -10.53 4.80
CA TYR A 138 13.44 -10.66 3.46
C TYR A 138 12.93 -9.29 3.04
N VAL A 139 13.82 -8.56 2.36
CA VAL A 139 13.44 -7.48 1.45
C VAL A 139 12.42 -8.10 0.50
N SER A 140 11.12 -7.92 0.80
CA SER A 140 10.02 -8.48 0.03
C SER A 140 10.26 -8.20 -1.45
N ALA A 141 10.10 -9.22 -2.30
CA ALA A 141 10.45 -9.23 -3.73
C ALA A 141 9.81 -8.11 -4.57
N ILE A 142 8.97 -7.26 -3.99
CA ILE A 142 8.50 -5.99 -4.58
C ILE A 142 9.64 -4.95 -4.65
N PHE A 143 10.65 -5.02 -3.77
CA PHE A 143 11.78 -4.08 -3.74
C PHE A 143 12.87 -4.38 -4.78
N LEU A 144 12.93 -5.58 -5.35
CA LEU A 144 13.94 -5.91 -6.35
C LEU A 144 13.64 -5.33 -7.74
N PHE A 145 12.41 -4.87 -7.99
CA PHE A 145 12.05 -4.29 -9.28
C PHE A 145 12.37 -2.79 -9.41
N ILE A 146 12.58 -2.07 -8.31
CA ILE A 146 12.85 -0.62 -8.35
C ILE A 146 14.35 -0.31 -8.45
N ILE A 147 15.22 -1.18 -7.95
CA ILE A 147 16.69 -0.96 -8.03
C ILE A 147 17.25 -1.28 -9.43
N LEU A 148 16.56 -2.08 -10.25
CA LEU A 148 17.05 -2.44 -11.60
C LEU A 148 16.65 -1.47 -12.71
N ILE A 149 15.94 -0.37 -12.42
CA ILE A 149 15.55 0.65 -13.41
C ILE A 149 16.42 1.92 -13.29
N PHE A 150 17.33 1.99 -12.31
CA PHE A 150 18.21 3.16 -12.09
C PHE A 150 19.71 2.83 -12.05
N ILE A 151 20.15 1.82 -12.81
CA ILE A 151 21.58 1.62 -13.18
C ILE A 151 21.68 1.50 -14.70
#